data_AF-A0A838BSL6-F1
#
_entry.id   AF-A0A838BSL6-F1
#
_cell.length_a   1.000
_cell.length_b   1.000
_cell.length_c   1.000
_cell.angle_alpha   90.00
_cell.angle_beta   90.00
_cell.angle_gamma   90.00
#
_symmetry.space_group_name_H-M   'P 1'
#
loop_
_entity.id
_entity.type
_entity.pdbx_description
1 polymer ?
#
loop_
_entity_poly.entity_id
_entity_poly.type
_entity_poly.pdbx_seq_one_letter_code
_entity_poly.pdbx_strand_id
1 'polypeptide(L)'
;MQIPAQVDFQGFEPTGRQRTLIEERMADLDKFFDRIMACHVVMKGPGQHQRTGGQYQVNIHLVLPGGHEATVDRTPPENERFSDASFAINDSFNRARRQLQDAIRHMQGEVKMHEPQPIGTVRQMNTEEGYGVLESPDGREIYFHRNSVLGDAFGQLKPGTRVNFSEESGDKGPQASSVRLLGKHGLR
;
A
#
# COMPACT_ATOMS: atom_id res chain seq x y z
N MET A 1 -14.89 -12.11 1.73
CA MET A 1 -13.81 -13.08 1.40
C MET A 1 -14.12 -13.98 0.20
N GLN A 2 -13.11 -14.30 -0.63
CA GLN A 2 -13.16 -15.40 -1.63
C GLN A 2 -12.49 -16.71 -1.15
N ILE A 3 -11.79 -16.73 -0.02
CA ILE A 3 -11.19 -17.95 0.58
C ILE A 3 -11.45 -17.97 2.09
N PRO A 4 -11.85 -19.10 2.70
CA PRO A 4 -12.05 -19.21 4.15
C PRO A 4 -10.73 -19.04 4.90
N ALA A 5 -10.74 -18.23 5.96
CA ALA A 5 -9.60 -18.09 6.85
C ALA A 5 -9.31 -19.45 7.55
N GLN A 6 -8.05 -19.87 7.52
CA GLN A 6 -7.59 -21.13 8.13
C GLN A 6 -6.94 -20.85 9.48
N VAL A 7 -7.27 -21.64 10.49
CA VAL A 7 -6.71 -21.53 11.85
C VAL A 7 -6.16 -22.88 12.26
N ASP A 8 -4.85 -22.93 12.55
CA ASP A 8 -4.16 -24.12 13.02
C ASP A 8 -3.61 -23.92 14.43
N PHE A 9 -3.81 -24.93 15.29
CA PHE A 9 -3.30 -24.97 16.65
C PHE A 9 -2.22 -26.05 16.76
N GLN A 10 -1.00 -25.66 17.13
CA GLN A 10 0.13 -26.57 17.27
C GLN A 10 0.54 -26.68 18.74
N GLY A 11 0.51 -27.91 19.26
CA GLY A 11 1.05 -28.22 20.60
C GLY A 11 0.09 -28.03 21.78
N PHE A 12 -1.21 -27.82 21.55
CA PHE A 12 -2.24 -27.83 22.60
C PHE A 12 -3.65 -28.06 22.02
N GLU A 13 -4.61 -28.45 22.87
CA GLU A 13 -6.02 -28.53 22.50
C GLU A 13 -6.68 -27.14 22.60
N PRO A 14 -7.31 -26.63 21.52
CA PRO A 14 -7.94 -25.33 21.54
C PRO A 14 -9.18 -25.32 22.44
N THR A 15 -9.28 -24.34 23.34
CA THR A 15 -10.51 -24.09 24.08
C THR A 15 -11.52 -23.39 23.19
N GLY A 16 -12.82 -23.72 23.30
CA GLY A 16 -13.89 -23.09 22.49
C GLY A 16 -13.85 -21.55 22.50
N ARG A 17 -13.46 -20.94 23.63
CA ARG A 17 -13.29 -19.49 23.77
C ARG A 17 -12.20 -18.90 22.87
N GLN A 18 -11.09 -19.62 22.64
CA GLN A 18 -10.00 -19.16 21.78
C GLN A 18 -10.41 -19.17 20.31
N ARG A 19 -11.10 -20.24 19.90
CA ARG A 19 -11.64 -20.35 18.55
C ARG A 19 -12.63 -19.23 18.25
N THR A 20 -13.59 -19.00 19.15
CA THR A 20 -14.56 -17.90 19.01
C THR A 20 -13.85 -16.54 18.93
N LEU A 21 -12.85 -16.30 19.78
CA LEU A 21 -12.10 -15.04 19.77
C LEU A 21 -11.35 -14.83 18.44
N ILE A 22 -10.73 -15.87 17.89
CA ILE A 22 -10.03 -15.78 16.59
C ILE A 22 -11.05 -15.55 15.47
N GLU A 23 -12.18 -16.26 15.47
CA GLU A 23 -13.26 -16.07 14.50
C GLU A 23 -13.83 -14.64 14.53
N GLU A 24 -14.09 -14.07 15.71
CA GLU A 24 -14.51 -12.67 15.87
C GLU A 24 -13.48 -11.69 15.30
N ARG A 25 -12.19 -11.89 15.62
CA ARG A 25 -11.13 -10.98 15.16
C ARG A 25 -10.84 -11.11 13.67
N MET A 26 -11.03 -12.29 13.09
CA MET A 26 -11.00 -12.49 11.64
C MET A 26 -12.15 -11.77 10.96
N ALA A 27 -13.37 -11.83 11.51
CA ALA A 27 -14.52 -11.10 10.99
C ALA A 27 -14.32 -9.58 11.07
N ASP A 28 -13.69 -9.08 12.14
CA ASP A 28 -13.31 -7.67 12.22
C ASP A 28 -12.30 -7.29 11.14
N LEU A 29 -11.27 -8.10 10.90
CA LEU A 29 -10.30 -7.89 9.83
C LEU A 29 -10.94 -7.88 8.44
N ASP A 30 -11.90 -8.79 8.17
CA ASP A 30 -12.65 -8.84 6.90
C ASP A 30 -13.47 -7.57 6.68
N LYS A 31 -14.20 -7.08 7.70
CA LYS A 31 -14.97 -5.82 7.61
C LYS A 31 -14.10 -4.59 7.31
N PHE A 32 -12.83 -4.61 7.72
CA PHE A 32 -11.90 -3.52 7.41
C PHE A 32 -11.27 -3.67 6.01
N PHE A 33 -11.23 -4.88 5.45
CA PHE A 33 -10.50 -5.18 4.23
C PHE A 33 -11.14 -6.29 3.39
N ASP A 34 -12.09 -5.91 2.53
CA ASP A 34 -12.79 -6.82 1.61
C ASP A 34 -11.89 -7.47 0.53
N ARG A 35 -10.62 -7.02 0.42
CA ARG A 35 -9.67 -7.44 -0.63
C ARG A 35 -8.66 -8.49 -0.17
N ILE A 36 -8.70 -8.98 1.08
CA ILE A 36 -7.77 -10.02 1.54
C ILE A 36 -8.06 -11.32 0.77
N MET A 37 -7.01 -11.91 0.15
CA MET A 37 -7.15 -13.14 -0.63
C MET A 37 -7.11 -14.37 0.26
N ALA A 38 -6.23 -14.42 1.26
CA ALA A 38 -6.17 -15.50 2.24
C ALA A 38 -5.62 -15.00 3.58
N CYS A 39 -6.11 -15.60 4.68
CA CYS A 39 -5.61 -15.38 6.03
C CYS A 39 -5.36 -16.74 6.69
N HIS A 40 -4.12 -16.98 7.09
CA HIS A 40 -3.71 -18.19 7.80
C HIS A 40 -3.15 -17.80 9.17
N VAL A 41 -3.77 -18.33 10.22
CA VAL A 41 -3.39 -18.06 11.61
C VAL A 41 -2.87 -19.35 12.22
N VAL A 42 -1.63 -19.35 12.70
CA VAL A 42 -1.01 -20.49 13.38
C VAL A 42 -0.70 -20.10 14.82
N MET A 43 -1.32 -20.79 15.79
CA MET A 43 -1.06 -20.59 17.21
C MET A 43 -0.24 -21.76 17.76
N LYS A 44 0.94 -21.47 18.29
CA LYS A 44 1.81 -22.43 18.97
C LYS A 44 1.66 -22.26 20.48
N GLY A 45 1.37 -23.38 21.15
CA GLY A 45 1.33 -23.45 22.60
C GLY A 45 2.74 -23.42 23.21
N PRO A 46 2.87 -23.05 24.49
CA PRO A 46 4.14 -23.08 25.19
C PRO A 46 4.70 -24.52 25.24
N GLY A 47 5.78 -24.76 24.51
CA GLY A 47 6.44 -26.07 24.48
C GLY A 47 7.06 -26.43 25.84
N GLN A 48 6.86 -27.67 26.26
CA GLN A 48 7.31 -28.24 27.53
C GLN A 48 8.84 -28.45 27.60
N HIS A 49 9.69 -27.56 27.08
CA HIS A 49 11.16 -27.77 27.14
C HIS A 49 12.02 -26.51 26.91
N GLN A 50 11.63 -25.34 27.42
CA GLN A 50 12.57 -24.24 27.62
C GLN A 50 12.46 -23.68 29.02
N ARG A 51 13.63 -23.44 29.64
CA ARG A 51 13.80 -23.01 31.05
C ARG A 51 13.39 -21.55 31.29
N THR A 52 12.73 -20.91 30.33
CA THR A 52 12.27 -19.52 30.41
C THR A 52 10.80 -19.49 29.97
N GLY A 53 9.96 -18.79 30.73
CA GLY A 53 8.50 -18.97 30.80
C GLY A 53 7.80 -19.19 29.46
N GLY A 54 6.97 -20.24 29.39
CA GLY A 54 6.21 -20.60 28.22
C GLY A 54 5.26 -19.48 27.77
N GLN A 55 5.50 -18.93 26.58
CA GLN A 55 4.64 -17.92 25.96
C GLN A 55 3.89 -18.50 24.77
N TYR A 56 2.66 -18.03 24.55
CA TYR A 56 1.92 -18.35 23.33
C TYR A 56 2.51 -17.56 22.16
N GLN A 57 2.84 -18.26 21.08
CA GLN A 57 3.32 -17.64 19.85
C GLN A 57 2.23 -17.73 18.79
N VAL A 58 1.80 -16.58 18.27
CA VAL A 58 0.80 -16.51 17.19
C VAL A 58 1.50 -15.97 15.96
N ASN A 59 1.47 -16.74 14.88
CA ASN A 59 1.98 -16.31 13.58
C ASN A 59 0.77 -16.10 12.66
N ILE A 60 0.72 -14.96 11.98
CA ILE A 60 -0.38 -14.61 11.09
C ILE A 60 0.23 -14.37 9.71
N HIS A 61 -0.21 -15.14 8.72
CA HIS A 61 0.18 -15.00 7.32
C HIS A 61 -1.01 -14.50 6.50
N LEU A 62 -0.86 -13.33 5.90
CA LEU A 62 -1.90 -12.67 5.10
C LEU A 62 -1.44 -12.61 3.64
N VAL A 63 -2.30 -13.06 2.72
CA VAL A 63 -2.08 -12.92 1.28
C VAL A 63 -2.99 -11.83 0.75
N LEU A 64 -2.38 -10.85 0.08
CA LEU A 64 -3.00 -9.64 -0.45
C LEU A 64 -2.93 -9.66 -1.99
N PRO A 65 -3.85 -8.95 -2.67
CA PRO A 65 -3.86 -8.90 -4.12
C PRO A 65 -2.62 -8.17 -4.66
N GLY A 66 -2.22 -8.52 -5.88
CA GLY A 66 -1.02 -7.98 -6.51
C GLY A 66 0.29 -8.64 -6.05
N GLY A 67 0.22 -9.85 -5.48
CA GLY A 67 1.41 -10.62 -5.08
C GLY A 67 2.04 -10.17 -3.75
N HIS A 68 1.35 -9.34 -2.97
CA HIS A 68 1.81 -8.89 -1.68
C HIS A 68 1.44 -9.90 -0.60
N GLU A 69 2.38 -10.17 0.31
CA GLU A 69 2.14 -11.00 1.50
C GLU A 69 2.59 -10.23 2.74
N ALA A 70 1.85 -10.38 3.83
CA ALA A 70 2.19 -9.79 5.12
C ALA A 70 2.27 -10.91 6.16
N THR A 71 3.48 -11.11 6.68
CA THR A 71 3.76 -12.15 7.69
C THR A 71 4.07 -11.48 9.03
N VAL A 72 3.23 -11.78 10.00
CA VAL A 72 3.37 -11.33 11.38
C VAL A 72 4.09 -12.43 12.18
N ASP A 73 5.42 -12.43 12.09
CA ASP A 73 6.28 -13.31 12.88
C ASP A 73 7.05 -12.48 13.92
N ARG A 74 6.59 -12.43 15.17
CA ARG A 74 7.49 -12.08 16.27
C ARG A 74 7.24 -12.94 17.49
N THR A 75 8.32 -13.57 17.96
CA THR A 75 8.46 -14.02 19.34
C THR A 75 8.18 -12.82 20.25
N PRO A 76 7.14 -12.88 21.10
CA PRO A 76 6.83 -11.76 21.96
C PRO A 76 8.01 -11.46 22.90
N PRO A 77 8.23 -10.18 23.28
CA PRO A 77 9.23 -9.86 24.29
C PRO A 77 8.92 -10.64 25.59
N GLU A 78 9.94 -11.10 26.30
CA GLU A 78 9.83 -11.82 27.58
C GLU A 78 9.13 -10.97 28.64
N ASN A 79 7.80 -10.95 28.60
CA ASN A 79 6.92 -10.29 29.56
C ASN A 79 5.89 -11.33 30.03
N GLU A 80 5.60 -11.34 31.34
CA GLU A 80 4.60 -12.21 31.98
C GLU A 80 3.20 -12.13 31.34
N ARG A 81 2.88 -11.04 30.63
CA ARG A 81 1.58 -10.81 29.99
C ARG A 81 1.28 -11.73 28.79
N PHE A 82 2.30 -12.37 28.21
CA PHE A 82 2.13 -13.33 27.11
C PHE A 82 1.82 -14.76 27.59
N SER A 83 1.63 -14.94 28.89
CA SER A 83 1.06 -16.16 29.48
C SER A 83 -0.45 -16.29 29.21
N ASP A 84 -1.15 -15.20 28.90
CA ASP A 84 -2.57 -15.21 28.54
C ASP A 84 -2.75 -15.35 27.02
N ALA A 85 -3.39 -16.45 26.61
CA ALA A 85 -3.74 -16.73 25.22
C ALA A 85 -4.57 -15.59 24.60
N SER A 86 -5.46 -14.97 25.37
CA SER A 86 -6.32 -13.87 24.90
C SER A 86 -5.50 -12.62 24.57
N PHE A 87 -4.48 -12.32 25.39
CA PHE A 87 -3.57 -11.20 25.16
C PHE A 87 -2.71 -11.45 23.92
N ALA A 88 -2.17 -12.66 23.78
CA ALA A 88 -1.36 -13.06 22.62
C ALA A 88 -2.16 -12.94 21.31
N ILE A 89 -3.42 -13.38 21.30
CA ILE A 89 -4.33 -13.24 20.14
C ILE A 89 -4.56 -11.76 19.84
N ASN A 90 -5.02 -10.97 20.82
CA ASN A 90 -5.36 -9.56 20.59
C ASN A 90 -4.17 -8.70 20.15
N ASP A 91 -2.99 -8.89 20.74
CA ASP A 91 -1.78 -8.17 20.35
C ASP A 91 -1.38 -8.52 18.91
N SER A 92 -1.41 -9.80 18.55
CA SER A 92 -1.05 -10.27 17.21
C SER A 92 -2.01 -9.75 16.14
N PHE A 93 -3.31 -9.76 16.39
CA PHE A 93 -4.32 -9.18 15.48
C PHE A 93 -4.21 -7.65 15.36
N ASN A 94 -3.93 -6.93 16.46
CA ASN A 94 -3.70 -5.49 16.41
C ASN A 94 -2.44 -5.14 15.59
N ARG A 95 -1.40 -5.98 15.67
CA ARG A 95 -0.19 -5.83 14.85
C ARG A 95 -0.46 -6.16 13.39
N ALA A 96 -1.16 -7.26 13.11
CA ALA A 96 -1.59 -7.63 11.77
C ALA A 96 -2.36 -6.47 11.11
N ARG A 97 -3.29 -5.85 11.84
CA ARG A 97 -4.01 -4.66 11.37
C ARG A 97 -3.07 -3.49 11.05
N ARG A 98 -2.08 -3.20 11.91
CA ARG A 98 -1.11 -2.12 11.65
C ARG A 98 -0.23 -2.41 10.45
N GLN A 99 0.36 -3.60 10.36
CA GLN A 99 1.18 -4.01 9.23
C GLN A 99 0.39 -4.03 7.92
N LEU A 100 -0.85 -4.48 7.96
CA LEU A 100 -1.75 -4.43 6.82
C LEU A 100 -2.09 -2.98 6.43
N GLN A 101 -2.34 -2.10 7.40
CA GLN A 101 -2.53 -0.66 7.13
C GLN A 101 -1.27 -0.02 6.54
N ASP A 102 -0.09 -0.37 7.00
CA ASP A 102 1.18 0.13 6.45
C ASP A 102 1.42 -0.43 5.05
N ALA A 103 1.24 -1.73 4.84
CA ALA A 103 1.30 -2.38 3.52
C ALA A 103 0.27 -1.78 2.56
N ILE A 104 -0.92 -1.43 3.03
CA ILE A 104 -1.94 -0.75 2.22
C ILE A 104 -1.61 0.72 2.04
N ARG A 105 -1.01 1.42 3.00
CA ARG A 105 -0.50 2.78 2.77
C ARG A 105 0.63 2.77 1.75
N HIS A 106 1.45 1.72 1.73
CA HIS A 106 2.45 1.48 0.70
C HIS A 106 1.79 1.09 -0.64
N MET A 107 0.81 0.18 -0.66
CA MET A 107 0.08 -0.20 -1.88
C MET A 107 -0.81 0.93 -2.42
N GLN A 108 -1.44 1.77 -1.58
CA GLN A 108 -2.21 2.96 -1.95
C GLN A 108 -1.30 4.15 -2.25
N GLY A 109 -0.13 4.22 -1.62
CA GLY A 109 0.99 5.05 -2.04
C GLY A 109 1.59 4.60 -3.39
N GLU A 110 1.45 3.31 -3.71
CA GLU A 110 1.83 2.68 -4.98
C GLU A 110 0.67 2.51 -5.97
N VAL A 111 -0.59 2.85 -5.62
CA VAL A 111 -1.63 3.18 -6.62
C VAL A 111 -1.41 4.62 -7.12
N LYS A 112 -0.15 5.02 -7.24
CA LYS A 112 0.33 5.61 -8.49
C LYS A 112 0.98 4.51 -9.32
N MET A 113 0.20 3.51 -9.74
CA MET A 113 0.40 2.96 -11.07
C MET A 113 0.05 4.11 -12.03
N HIS A 114 0.99 5.03 -12.20
CA HIS A 114 1.06 5.72 -13.47
C HIS A 114 1.39 4.60 -14.47
N GLU A 115 0.39 4.21 -15.23
CA GLU A 115 0.55 4.11 -16.68
C GLU A 115 1.65 5.10 -17.09
N PRO A 116 2.76 4.62 -17.68
CA PRO A 116 4.03 5.36 -17.74
C PRO A 116 3.73 6.83 -18.02
N GLN A 117 4.01 7.72 -17.06
CA GLN A 117 3.57 9.11 -17.13
C GLN A 117 3.89 9.63 -18.53
N PRO A 118 2.87 9.94 -19.35
CA PRO A 118 3.11 10.21 -20.75
C PRO A 118 4.12 11.36 -20.86
N ILE A 119 5.13 11.13 -21.69
CA ILE A 119 6.19 12.10 -21.94
C ILE A 119 5.68 13.02 -23.05
N GLY A 120 5.56 14.30 -22.74
CA GLY A 120 5.22 15.34 -23.69
C GLY A 120 6.42 16.21 -23.98
N THR A 121 6.41 16.88 -25.13
CA THR A 121 7.32 17.98 -25.43
C THR A 121 6.54 19.27 -25.42
N VAL A 122 7.03 20.30 -24.73
CA VAL A 122 6.42 21.63 -24.78
C VAL A 122 6.49 22.13 -26.23
N ARG A 123 5.34 22.30 -26.88
CA ARG A 123 5.24 22.82 -28.24
C ARG A 123 5.15 24.33 -28.25
N GLN A 124 4.29 24.88 -27.39
CA GLN A 124 4.08 26.32 -27.27
C GLN A 124 3.93 26.72 -25.81
N MET A 125 4.35 27.95 -25.51
CA MET A 125 4.23 28.54 -24.18
C MET A 125 3.87 30.01 -24.29
N ASN A 126 2.95 30.46 -23.44
CA ASN A 126 2.71 31.86 -23.16
C ASN A 126 3.01 32.12 -21.68
N THR A 127 4.17 32.72 -21.40
CA THR A 127 4.58 33.04 -20.03
C THR A 127 3.80 34.20 -19.42
N GLU A 128 3.25 35.10 -20.24
CA GLU A 128 2.47 36.26 -19.79
C GLU A 128 1.08 35.82 -19.31
N GLU A 129 0.41 34.99 -20.11
CA GLU A 129 -0.91 34.46 -19.78
C GLU A 129 -0.85 33.19 -18.91
N GLY A 130 0.33 32.60 -18.71
CA GLY A 130 0.57 31.51 -17.77
C GLY A 130 0.08 30.14 -18.25
N TYR A 131 0.06 29.88 -19.55
CA TYR A 131 -0.35 28.60 -20.12
C TYR A 131 0.62 28.09 -21.20
N GLY A 132 0.44 26.83 -21.61
CA GLY A 132 1.17 26.26 -22.73
C GLY A 132 0.47 25.03 -23.31
N VAL A 133 1.09 24.47 -24.34
CA VAL A 133 0.63 23.26 -25.02
C VAL A 133 1.77 22.25 -25.08
N LEU A 134 1.48 21.02 -24.67
CA LEU A 134 2.34 19.86 -24.82
C LEU A 134 1.94 19.10 -26.07
N GLU A 135 2.93 18.52 -26.75
CA GLU A 135 2.75 17.55 -27.81
C GLU A 135 3.14 16.17 -27.25
N SER A 136 2.20 15.23 -27.29
CA SER A 136 2.43 13.84 -26.90
C SER A 136 3.11 13.04 -28.03
N PRO A 137 3.66 11.84 -27.76
CA PRO A 137 4.40 11.07 -28.75
C PRO A 137 3.54 10.57 -29.93
N ASP A 138 2.23 10.47 -29.73
CA ASP A 138 1.21 10.16 -30.71
C ASP A 138 0.68 11.40 -31.46
N GLY A 139 1.25 12.59 -31.20
CA GLY A 139 0.95 13.84 -31.92
C GLY A 139 -0.28 14.60 -31.44
N ARG A 140 -0.83 14.26 -30.26
CA ARG A 140 -1.95 15.01 -29.66
C ARG A 140 -1.44 16.27 -28.97
N GLU A 141 -2.26 17.32 -29.00
CA GLU A 141 -2.01 18.58 -28.32
C GLU A 141 -2.75 18.60 -26.98
N ILE A 142 -2.01 18.88 -25.91
CA ILE A 142 -2.51 18.81 -24.54
C ILE A 142 -2.23 20.14 -23.86
N TYR A 143 -3.29 20.83 -23.49
CA TYR A 143 -3.21 22.15 -22.85
C TYR A 143 -2.72 22.03 -21.40
N PHE A 144 -1.91 22.96 -20.90
CA PHE A 144 -1.57 23.03 -19.48
C PHE A 144 -1.51 24.46 -18.97
N HIS A 145 -1.82 24.64 -17.69
CA HIS A 145 -1.73 25.93 -17.01
C HIS A 145 -0.53 25.94 -16.04
N ARG A 146 -0.04 27.12 -15.67
CA ARG A 146 1.04 27.30 -14.68
C ARG A 146 0.78 26.57 -13.36
N ASN A 147 -0.50 26.50 -12.94
CA ASN A 147 -0.90 25.80 -11.71
C ASN A 147 -0.75 24.28 -11.79
N SER A 148 -0.75 23.73 -13.01
CA SER A 148 -0.50 22.30 -13.24
C SER A 148 1.00 21.97 -13.18
N VAL A 149 1.90 22.97 -13.25
CA VAL A 149 3.34 22.73 -13.23
C VAL A 149 3.85 22.59 -11.80
N LEU A 150 4.45 21.45 -11.51
CA LEU A 150 4.95 21.11 -10.18
C LEU A 150 6.36 21.68 -9.96
N GLY A 151 6.66 22.00 -8.70
CA GLY A 151 8.01 22.36 -8.26
C GLY A 151 8.49 23.73 -8.73
N ASP A 152 7.57 24.67 -8.95
CA ASP A 152 7.83 26.04 -9.43
C ASP A 152 8.72 26.07 -10.70
N ALA A 153 8.55 25.04 -11.53
CA ALA A 153 9.37 24.84 -12.74
C ALA A 153 8.81 25.55 -13.98
N PHE A 154 7.69 26.28 -13.87
CA PHE A 154 7.01 26.89 -15.02
C PHE A 154 7.95 27.81 -15.80
N GLY A 155 8.73 28.66 -15.12
CA GLY A 155 9.70 29.56 -15.76
C GLY A 155 10.90 28.86 -16.41
N GLN A 156 11.09 27.56 -16.16
CA GLN A 156 12.17 26.76 -16.76
C GLN A 156 11.74 26.03 -18.02
N LEU A 157 10.43 25.91 -18.25
CA LEU A 157 9.87 25.28 -19.43
C LEU A 157 10.06 26.20 -20.64
N LYS A 158 10.46 25.61 -21.78
CA LYS A 158 10.63 26.30 -23.06
C LYS A 158 10.13 25.38 -24.16
N PRO A 159 9.76 25.90 -25.35
CA PRO A 159 9.50 25.04 -26.51
C PRO A 159 10.65 24.05 -26.73
N GLY A 160 10.34 22.77 -26.92
CA GLY A 160 11.29 21.67 -27.02
C GLY A 160 11.67 20.99 -25.70
N THR A 161 11.22 21.51 -24.55
CA THR A 161 11.47 20.87 -23.25
C THR A 161 10.61 19.62 -23.09
N ARG A 162 11.25 18.50 -22.72
CA ARG A 162 10.55 17.27 -22.36
C ARG A 162 10.02 17.34 -20.93
N VAL A 163 8.79 16.90 -20.75
CA VAL A 163 8.09 16.89 -19.48
C VAL A 163 7.33 15.57 -19.33
N ASN A 164 7.17 15.13 -18.09
CA ASN A 164 6.15 14.16 -17.76
C ASN A 164 4.85 14.91 -17.45
N PHE A 165 3.73 14.39 -17.90
CA PHE A 165 2.43 14.97 -17.57
C PHE A 165 1.38 13.91 -17.27
N SER A 166 0.28 14.35 -16.67
CA SER A 166 -0.93 13.54 -16.47
C SER A 166 -2.07 14.20 -17.25
N GLU A 167 -2.66 13.48 -18.21
CA GLU A 167 -3.81 13.96 -19.00
C GLU A 167 -5.13 13.83 -18.21
N GLU A 168 -6.02 14.79 -18.38
CA GLU A 168 -7.39 14.78 -17.88
C GLU A 168 -8.33 15.40 -18.92
N SER A 169 -9.57 14.95 -18.97
CA SER A 169 -10.61 15.54 -19.80
C SER A 169 -11.06 16.88 -19.22
N GLY A 170 -10.68 17.98 -19.87
CA GLY A 170 -11.15 19.32 -19.52
C GLY A 170 -12.33 19.80 -20.35
N ASP A 171 -12.95 20.90 -19.92
CA ASP A 171 -14.11 21.52 -20.60
C ASP A 171 -13.82 21.93 -22.06
N LYS A 172 -12.54 22.14 -22.40
CA LYS A 172 -12.08 22.56 -23.74
C LYS A 172 -11.28 21.47 -24.48
N GLY A 173 -11.29 20.24 -23.97
CA GLY A 173 -10.51 19.13 -24.50
C GLY A 173 -9.43 18.64 -23.55
N PRO A 174 -8.48 17.81 -24.03
CA PRO A 174 -7.46 17.19 -23.21
C PRO A 174 -6.52 18.24 -22.60
N GLN A 175 -6.38 18.19 -21.29
CA GLN A 175 -5.49 19.09 -20.54
C GLN A 175 -4.60 18.31 -19.56
N ALA A 176 -3.46 18.87 -19.22
CA ALA A 176 -2.57 18.30 -18.23
C ALA A 176 -2.96 18.76 -16.82
N SER A 177 -3.36 17.80 -15.98
CA SER A 177 -3.63 18.02 -14.55
C SER A 177 -2.34 18.17 -13.74
N SER A 178 -1.24 17.57 -14.21
CA SER A 178 0.10 17.78 -13.64
C SER A 178 1.16 17.77 -14.72
N VAL A 179 2.19 18.60 -14.58
CA VAL A 179 3.35 18.70 -15.47
C VAL A 179 4.63 18.77 -14.63
N ARG A 180 5.61 17.95 -14.97
CA ARG A 180 6.92 17.87 -14.30
C ARG A 180 8.03 17.90 -15.32
N LEU A 181 9.02 18.76 -15.11
CA LEU A 181 10.21 18.82 -15.93
C LEU A 181 10.97 17.47 -15.90
N LEU A 182 11.20 16.87 -17.07
CA LEU A 182 12.05 15.69 -17.20
C LEU A 182 13.51 16.19 -17.23
N GLY A 183 14.10 16.33 -16.05
CA GLY A 183 15.45 16.86 -15.89
C GLY A 183 16.51 16.05 -16.65
N LYS A 184 17.50 16.74 -17.24
CA LYS A 184 18.65 16.13 -17.95
C LYS A 184 19.66 15.40 -17.01
N HIS A 185 19.31 15.13 -15.76
CA HIS A 185 20.24 14.61 -14.74
C HIS A 185 20.21 13.08 -14.55
N GLY A 186 19.67 12.31 -15.51
CA GLY A 186 19.54 10.86 -15.42
C GLY A 186 20.38 10.03 -16.40
N LEU A 187 21.27 10.63 -17.20
CA LEU A 187 22.18 9.90 -18.09
C LEU A 187 23.61 10.17 -17.65
N ARG A 188 24.13 9.32 -16.76
CA ARG A 188 25.57 9.16 -16.57
C ARG A 188 25.90 7.73 -16.26
#